data_AF-A0A940WA17-F1
#
_entry.id   AF-A0A940WA17-F1
#
_cell.length_a   1.000
_cell.length_b   1.000
_cell.length_c   1.000
_cell.angle_alpha   90.00
_cell.angle_beta   90.00
_cell.angle_gamma   90.00
#
_symmetry.space_group_name_H-M   'P 1'
#
loop_
_entity.id
_entity.type
_entity.pdbx_description
1 polymer ?
#
loop_
_entity_poly.entity_id
_entity_poly.type
_entity_poly.pdbx_seq_one_letter_code
_entity_poly.pdbx_strand_id
1 'polypeptide(L)' 'MEITLTGAEKFVLRETVEKALHEMLMEIAHTDNRKMREGLKEREEILSAILAKLPAEERVAV' A
#
# COMPACT_ATOMS: atom_id res chain seq x y z
N MET A 1 -5.42 4.34 -19.87
CA MET A 1 -4.95 5.69 -19.48
C MET A 1 -3.83 5.45 -18.47
N GLU A 2 -2.64 5.95 -18.75
CA GLU A 2 -1.48 5.84 -17.84
C GLU A 2 -1.31 7.16 -17.09
N ILE A 3 -0.91 7.09 -15.82
CA ILE A 3 -0.62 8.25 -14.98
C ILE A 3 0.88 8.24 -14.71
N THR A 4 1.56 9.32 -15.08
CA THR A 4 2.98 9.50 -14.78
C THR A 4 3.12 10.30 -13.48
N LEU A 5 3.79 9.73 -12.49
CA LEU A 5 4.06 10.37 -11.20
C LEU A 5 5.49 10.94 -11.16
N THR A 6 5.64 12.14 -10.62
CA THR A 6 6.91 12.73 -10.21
C THR A 6 7.55 11.95 -9.05
N GLY A 7 8.82 12.21 -8.76
CA GLY A 7 9.51 11.59 -7.61
C GLY A 7 8.80 11.87 -6.27
N ALA A 8 8.38 13.12 -6.05
CA ALA A 8 7.67 13.52 -4.84
C ALA A 8 6.29 12.85 -4.72
N GLU A 9 5.54 12.74 -5.82
CA GLU A 9 4.25 12.03 -5.83
C GLU A 9 4.42 10.53 -5.57
N LYS A 10 5.46 9.90 -6.14
CA LYS A 10 5.79 8.49 -5.85
C LYS A 10 6.11 8.29 -4.38
N PHE A 11 6.87 9.21 -3.77
CA PHE A 11 7.23 9.17 -2.36
C PHE A 11 5.99 9.25 -1.47
N VAL A 12 5.16 10.28 -1.65
CA VAL A 12 3.92 10.46 -0.85
C VAL A 12 2.97 9.28 -1.04
N LEU A 13 2.80 8.80 -2.27
CA LEU A 13 1.95 7.64 -2.56
C LEU A 13 2.50 6.38 -1.88
N ARG A 14 3.81 6.17 -1.90
CA ARG A 14 4.45 5.04 -1.23
C ARG A 14 4.17 5.05 0.27
N GLU A 15 4.46 6.16 0.95
CA GLU A 15 4.19 6.29 2.40
C GLU A 15 2.71 6.05 2.73
N THR A 16 1.82 6.57 1.89
CA THR A 16 0.37 6.41 2.05
C THR A 16 -0.03 4.93 1.94
N VAL A 17 0.49 4.22 0.93
CA VAL A 17 0.20 2.80 0.70
C VAL A 17 0.83 1.93 1.80
N GLU A 18 2.06 2.24 2.25
CA GLU A 18 2.72 1.55 3.36
C GLU A 18 1.92 1.66 4.66
N LYS A 19 1.44 2.88 4.98
CA LYS A 19 0.59 3.11 6.15
C LYS A 19 -0.73 2.35 6.04
N ALA A 20 -1.41 2.43 4.89
CA ALA A 20 -2.67 1.72 4.66
C ALA A 20 -2.50 0.19 4.76
N LEU A 21 -1.39 -0.34 4.24
CA LEU A 21 -1.05 -1.76 4.34
C LEU A 21 -0.84 -2.17 5.81
N HIS A 22 -0.11 -1.37 6.58
CA HIS A 22 0.09 -1.64 8.00
C HIS A 22 -1.23 -1.66 8.79
N GLU A 23 -2.10 -0.67 8.57
CA GLU A 23 -3.43 -0.60 9.17
C GLU A 23 -4.29 -1.82 8.78
N MET A 24 -4.26 -2.23 7.51
CA MET A 24 -4.97 -3.40 6.99
C MET A 24 -4.52 -4.70 7.67
N LEU A 25 -3.20 -4.89 7.86
CA LEU A 25 -2.66 -6.08 8.52
C LEU A 25 -3.12 -6.16 9.98
N MET A 26 -3.21 -5.03 10.67
CA MET A 26 -3.75 -4.97 12.03
C MET A 26 -5.25 -5.29 12.06
N GLU A 27 -6.02 -4.80 11.09
CA GLU A 27 -7.45 -5.13 10.97
C GLU A 27 -7.67 -6.62 10.70
N ILE A 28 -6.87 -7.23 9.82
CA ILE A 28 -6.89 -8.67 9.54
C ILE A 28 -6.62 -9.47 10.81
N ALA A 29 -5.62 -9.05 11.59
CA ALA A 29 -5.26 -9.71 12.85
C ALA A 29 -6.42 -9.70 13.85
N HIS A 30 -7.21 -8.63 13.88
CA HIS A 30 -8.35 -8.45 14.80
C HIS A 30 -9.71 -8.89 14.24
N THR A 31 -9.78 -9.45 13.03
CA THR A 31 -11.05 -9.84 12.39
C THR A 31 -11.32 -11.34 12.53
N ASP A 32 -12.27 -11.73 13.37
CA ASP A 32 -12.65 -13.14 13.56
C ASP A 32 -13.62 -13.67 12.50
N ASN A 33 -14.36 -12.77 11.83
CA ASN A 33 -15.26 -13.16 10.76
C ASN A 33 -14.48 -13.57 9.51
N ARG A 34 -14.54 -14.86 9.16
CA ARG A 34 -13.81 -15.44 8.02
C ARG A 34 -14.06 -14.71 6.70
N LYS A 35 -15.33 -14.42 6.37
CA LYS A 35 -15.68 -13.77 5.10
C LYS A 35 -15.14 -12.34 5.03
N MET A 36 -15.21 -11.62 6.15
CA MET A 36 -14.60 -10.28 6.25
C MET A 36 -13.08 -10.36 6.11
N ARG A 37 -12.44 -11.32 6.77
CA ARG A 37 -10.99 -11.54 6.69
C ARG A 37 -10.53 -11.86 5.26
N GLU A 38 -11.29 -12.66 4.51
CA GLU A 38 -11.02 -12.94 3.09
C GLU A 38 -11.03 -11.65 2.26
N GLY A 39 -12.05 -10.79 2.42
CA GLY A 39 -12.10 -9.50 1.72
C GLY A 39 -10.98 -8.52 2.13
N LEU A 40 -10.52 -8.56 3.38
CA LEU A 40 -9.36 -7.77 3.81
C LEU A 40 -8.05 -8.26 3.18
N LYS A 41 -7.88 -9.58 3.01
CA LYS A 41 -6.72 -10.15 2.33
C LYS A 41 -6.66 -9.78 0.85
N GLU A 42 -7.81 -9.77 0.16
CA GLU A 42 -7.87 -9.29 -1.23
C GLU A 42 -7.40 -7.84 -1.35
N ARG A 43 -7.75 -6.98 -0.38
CA ARG A 43 -7.27 -5.59 -0.34
C ARG A 43 -5.79 -5.48 -0.01
N GLU A 44 -5.31 -6.31 0.92
CA GLU A 44 -3.88 -6.41 1.27
C GLU A 44 -3.06 -6.76 0.02
N GLU A 45 -3.46 -7.75 -0.76
CA GLU A 45 -2.78 -8.14 -1.99
C GLU A 45 -2.70 -6.99 -3.00
N ILE A 46 -3.78 -6.21 -3.15
CA ILE A 46 -3.80 -5.03 -4.03
C ILE A 46 -2.81 -3.97 -3.55
N LEU A 47 -2.81 -3.65 -2.25
CA LEU A 47 -1.90 -2.65 -1.66
C LEU A 47 -0.44 -3.09 -1.80
N SER A 48 -0.14 -4.37 -1.51
CA SER A 48 1.17 -4.98 -1.69
C SER A 48 1.62 -4.92 -3.16
N ALA A 49 0.73 -5.18 -4.12
CA ALA A 49 1.03 -5.10 -5.54
C ALA A 49 1.26 -3.64 -6.03
N ILE A 50 0.56 -2.67 -5.46
CA ILE A 50 0.80 -1.24 -5.72
C ILE A 50 2.18 -0.86 -5.18
N LEU A 51 2.49 -1.24 -3.94
CA LEU A 51 3.74 -0.91 -3.28
C LEU A 51 4.95 -1.48 -4.02
N ALA A 52 4.84 -2.71 -4.54
CA ALA A 52 5.89 -3.35 -5.33
C ALA A 52 6.21 -2.60 -6.65
N LYS A 53 5.25 -1.82 -7.18
CA LYS A 53 5.43 -0.99 -8.39
C LYS A 53 5.99 0.39 -8.08
N LEU A 54 5.99 0.81 -6.80
CA LEU A 54 6.56 2.08 -6.37
C LEU A 54 8.03 1.85 -6.01
N PRO A 55 8.99 2.56 -6.65
CA PRO A 55 10.41 2.39 -6.34
C PRO A 55 10.70 2.72 -4.87
N ALA A 56 11.65 2.02 -4.26
CA ALA A 56 12.17 2.32 -2.93
C ALA A 56 13.24 3.42 -3.08
N GLU A 57 12.80 4.68 -2.98
CA GLU A 57 13.59 5.93 -2.99
C GLU A 57 14.66 6.12 -4.09
N GLU A 58 14.57 7.26 -4.78
CA GLU A 58 15.75 8.15 -4.86
C GLU A 58 15.43 9.33 -3.94
N ARG A 59 16.02 9.38 -2.75
CA ARG A 59 16.09 10.63 -1.99
C ARG A 59 16.93 11.59 -2.82
N VAL A 60 16.28 12.51 -3.53
CA VAL A 60 16.99 13.66 -4.07
C VAL A 60 17.42 14.49 -2.86
N ALA A 61 18.70 14.36 -2.51
CA ALA A 61 19.35 15.27 -1.59
C ALA A 61 19.16 16.70 -2.13
N VAL A 62 18.42 17.53 -1.39
CA VAL A 62 18.40 18.98 -1.57
C VAL A 62 19.42 19.58 -0.62
#